data_AF-A0A7V4L941-F1
#
_entry.id   AF-A0A7V4L941-F1
#
_cell.length_a   1.000
_cell.length_b   1.000
_cell.length_c   1.000
_cell.angle_alpha   90.00
_cell.angle_beta   90.00
_cell.angle_gamma   90.00
#
_symmetry.space_group_name_H-M   'P 1'
#
loop_
_entity.id
_entity.type
_entity.pdbx_description
1 polymer ?
#
loop_
_entity_poly.entity_id
_entity_poly.type
_entity_poly.pdbx_seq_one_letter_code
_entity_poly.pdbx_strand_id
1 'polypeptide(L)'
;MPSKILLFSLFVLLWQGACADFRRGAAPEAGPDLGREVPRVLVDDPVFENEVHPILQNMCAPCHSPGNEAQNTRYVLTRYPRDDRPMILDLVFPADPEASLLLRKGRGEDNHQGGIRLPPDGLEYPTVRNWIASLAGQ
;
A
#
# COMPACT_ATOMS: atom_id res chain seq x y z
N MET A 1 -23.40 -38.54 76.74
CA MET A 1 -24.24 -37.67 75.88
C MET A 1 -23.48 -37.42 74.58
N PRO A 2 -24.16 -37.38 73.43
CA PRO A 2 -23.76 -38.16 72.26
C PRO A 2 -23.09 -37.34 71.15
N SER A 3 -22.54 -38.08 70.18
CA SER A 3 -22.83 -37.93 68.73
C SER A 3 -21.65 -37.55 67.82
N LYS A 4 -21.21 -38.59 67.08
CA LYS A 4 -20.88 -38.63 65.64
C LYS A 4 -19.46 -38.32 65.16
N ILE A 5 -18.75 -39.45 65.01
CA ILE A 5 -17.97 -39.85 63.82
C ILE A 5 -18.76 -39.60 62.53
N LEU A 6 -18.13 -39.03 61.50
CA LEU A 6 -18.21 -39.42 60.08
C LEU A 6 -17.10 -38.62 59.34
N LEU A 7 -16.03 -39.26 58.87
CA LEU A 7 -15.89 -39.94 57.57
C LEU A 7 -15.72 -38.96 56.39
N PHE A 8 -14.90 -39.39 55.42
CA PHE A 8 -14.63 -38.77 54.11
C PHE A 8 -13.72 -37.52 54.14
N SER A 9 -12.71 -37.35 53.29
CA SER A 9 -12.14 -38.23 52.28
C SER A 9 -10.83 -37.62 51.81
N LEU A 10 -9.88 -38.50 51.56
CA LEU A 10 -8.69 -38.28 50.74
C LEU A 10 -9.15 -37.82 49.34
N PHE A 11 -9.13 -36.52 49.06
CA PHE A 11 -9.41 -36.01 47.71
C PHE A 11 -8.09 -35.88 46.94
N VAL A 12 -7.65 -37.04 46.44
CA VAL A 12 -6.74 -37.16 45.32
C VAL A 12 -7.49 -36.65 44.08
N LEU A 13 -7.11 -35.49 43.56
CA LEU A 13 -7.39 -35.05 42.19
C LEU A 13 -6.01 -35.04 41.50
N LEU A 14 -5.49 -36.16 40.98
CA LEU A 14 -5.88 -36.77 39.70
C LEU A 14 -6.26 -35.72 38.64
N TRP A 15 -5.24 -34.98 38.22
CA TRP A 15 -5.16 -34.29 36.94
C TRP A 15 -5.06 -35.35 35.83
N GLN A 16 -6.20 -35.92 35.44
CA GLN A 16 -6.34 -36.83 34.32
C GLN A 16 -7.55 -36.39 33.51
N GLY A 17 -7.31 -36.08 32.23
CA GLY A 17 -8.31 -35.65 31.26
C GLY A 17 -8.18 -34.15 30.95
N ALA A 18 -7.81 -33.70 29.76
CA ALA A 18 -8.12 -34.30 28.47
C ALA A 18 -6.97 -34.06 27.47
N CYS A 19 -6.51 -35.14 26.85
CA CYS A 19 -6.15 -35.09 25.44
C CYS A 19 -7.44 -34.68 24.70
N ALA A 20 -7.63 -33.38 24.49
CA ALA A 20 -8.59 -32.93 23.51
C ALA A 20 -8.04 -33.35 22.15
N ASP A 21 -8.60 -34.45 21.63
CA ASP A 21 -8.40 -34.92 20.28
C ASP A 21 -8.84 -33.80 19.31
N PHE A 22 -7.91 -32.91 18.95
CA PHE A 22 -8.05 -32.07 17.77
C PHE A 22 -7.93 -32.96 16.54
N ARG A 23 -8.96 -33.77 16.28
CA ARG A 23 -9.28 -34.18 14.92
C ARG A 23 -9.64 -32.90 14.18
N ARG A 24 -8.63 -32.30 13.55
CA ARG A 24 -8.81 -31.32 12.49
C ARG A 24 -9.72 -31.98 11.46
N GLY A 25 -11.01 -31.65 11.52
CA GLY A 25 -11.97 -32.04 10.50
C GLY A 25 -11.43 -31.61 9.14
N ALA A 26 -11.72 -32.40 8.10
CA ALA A 26 -11.44 -32.00 6.74
C ALA A 26 -11.97 -30.57 6.54
N ALA A 27 -11.09 -29.67 6.10
CA ALA A 27 -11.50 -28.33 5.72
C ALA A 27 -12.66 -28.46 4.72
N PRO A 28 -13.70 -27.63 4.80
CA PRO A 28 -14.69 -27.59 3.74
C PRO A 28 -13.92 -27.33 2.44
N GLU A 29 -14.12 -28.23 1.47
CA GLU A 29 -13.61 -28.11 0.11
C GLU A 29 -13.88 -26.67 -0.34
N ALA A 30 -12.80 -25.97 -0.72
CA ALA A 30 -12.89 -24.62 -1.23
C ALA A 30 -13.99 -24.59 -2.30
N GLY A 31 -15.03 -23.80 -2.06
CA GLY A 31 -16.07 -23.56 -3.06
C GLY A 31 -15.43 -23.07 -4.36
N PRO A 32 -16.12 -23.22 -5.51
CA PRO A 32 -15.59 -22.77 -6.77
C PRO A 32 -15.19 -21.30 -6.66
N ASP A 33 -13.91 -21.03 -6.91
CA ASP A 33 -13.39 -19.68 -7.08
C ASP A 33 -14.19 -19.02 -8.21
N LEU A 34 -15.15 -18.19 -7.81
CA LEU A 34 -15.94 -17.38 -8.73
C LEU A 34 -15.10 -16.19 -9.20
N GLY A 35 -14.04 -16.52 -9.93
CA GLY A 35 -13.53 -15.76 -11.06
C GLY A 35 -13.47 -14.26 -10.86
N ARG A 36 -12.52 -13.80 -10.06
CA ARG A 36 -11.62 -12.75 -10.53
C ARG A 36 -10.30 -12.86 -9.79
N GLU A 37 -9.43 -13.73 -10.29
CA GLU A 37 -8.01 -13.51 -10.13
C GLU A 37 -7.72 -12.13 -10.73
N VAL A 38 -7.60 -11.11 -9.88
CA VAL A 38 -7.04 -9.84 -10.29
C VAL A 38 -5.65 -10.24 -10.77
N PRO A 39 -5.33 -10.12 -12.06
CA PRO A 39 -4.05 -10.58 -12.54
C PRO A 39 -2.98 -9.93 -11.65
N ARG A 40 -1.97 -10.70 -11.19
CA ARG A 40 -0.75 -10.12 -10.57
C ARG A 40 -0.01 -9.15 -11.50
N VAL A 41 -0.59 -8.85 -12.65
CA VAL A 41 -0.40 -7.68 -13.51
C VAL A 41 -1.02 -6.42 -12.87
N LEU A 42 -0.94 -6.25 -11.54
CA LEU A 42 -0.64 -4.92 -11.02
C LEU A 42 0.87 -4.76 -11.27
N VAL A 43 1.18 -4.45 -12.52
CA VAL A 43 2.49 -4.56 -13.17
C VAL A 43 3.60 -4.12 -12.22
N ASP A 44 4.49 -5.06 -11.86
CA ASP A 44 5.77 -4.69 -11.26
C ASP A 44 6.44 -3.69 -12.23
N ASP A 45 6.64 -2.47 -11.78
CA ASP A 45 7.19 -1.36 -12.57
C ASP A 45 8.52 -0.96 -11.95
N PRO A 46 9.62 -1.69 -12.23
CA PRO A 46 10.90 -1.46 -11.58
C PRO A 46 11.48 -0.08 -11.90
N VAL A 47 11.13 0.52 -13.04
CA VAL A 47 11.53 1.89 -13.37
C VAL A 47 10.80 2.86 -12.44
N PHE A 48 9.50 2.69 -12.25
CA PHE A 48 8.76 3.47 -11.27
C PHE A 48 9.35 3.31 -9.86
N GLU A 49 9.54 2.08 -9.39
CA GLU A 49 9.98 1.81 -8.02
C GLU A 49 11.39 2.34 -7.74
N ASN A 50 12.33 2.19 -8.68
CA ASN A 50 13.74 2.48 -8.44
C ASN A 50 14.18 3.87 -8.92
N GLU A 51 13.48 4.47 -9.87
CA GLU A 51 13.90 5.73 -10.50
C GLU A 51 12.91 6.87 -10.26
N VAL A 52 11.61 6.65 -10.52
CA VAL A 52 10.60 7.72 -10.46
C VAL A 52 10.12 7.97 -9.04
N HIS A 53 9.78 6.92 -8.30
CA HIS A 53 9.24 7.04 -6.95
C HIS A 53 10.22 7.78 -6.01
N PRO A 54 11.53 7.49 -5.99
CA PRO A 54 12.49 8.25 -5.20
C PRO A 54 12.54 9.75 -5.54
N ILE A 55 12.42 10.11 -6.82
CA ILE A 55 12.34 11.51 -7.26
C ILE A 55 11.10 12.18 -6.66
N LEU A 56 9.93 11.55 -6.78
CA LEU A 56 8.68 12.10 -6.25
C LEU A 56 8.70 12.18 -4.72
N GLN A 57 9.31 11.20 -4.04
CA GLN A 57 9.53 11.25 -2.59
C GLN A 57 10.40 12.44 -2.19
N ASN A 58 11.48 12.71 -2.93
CA ASN A 58 12.39 13.80 -2.61
C ASN A 58 11.77 15.18 -2.90
N MET A 59 11.09 15.32 -4.03
CA MET A 59 10.64 16.62 -4.54
C MET A 59 9.22 16.99 -4.10
N CYS A 60 8.33 16.02 -3.93
CA CYS A 60 6.91 16.24 -3.69
C CYS A 60 6.48 15.90 -2.26
N ALA A 61 6.98 14.80 -1.69
CA ALA A 61 6.55 14.35 -0.35
C ALA A 61 6.80 15.36 0.80
N PRO A 62 7.76 16.30 0.74
CA PRO A 62 7.86 17.35 1.76
C PRO A 62 6.58 18.15 1.97
N CYS A 63 5.69 18.20 0.98
CA CYS A 63 4.36 18.83 1.08
C CYS A 63 3.20 17.90 0.74
N HIS A 64 3.45 16.69 0.25
CA HIS A 64 2.45 15.70 -0.13
C HIS A 64 2.71 14.39 0.62
N SER A 65 2.60 14.38 1.93
CA SER A 65 2.81 13.20 2.78
C SER A 65 1.71 13.08 3.83
N PRO A 66 1.52 11.89 4.44
CA PRO A 66 0.56 11.73 5.53
C PRO A 66 0.77 12.78 6.63
N GLY A 67 -0.27 13.56 6.93
CA GLY A 67 -0.21 14.65 7.90
C GLY A 67 0.36 15.97 7.38
N ASN A 68 0.81 16.03 6.12
CA ASN A 68 1.20 17.25 5.43
C ASN A 68 0.77 17.17 3.96
N GLU A 69 -0.54 17.37 3.72
CA GLU A 69 -1.24 16.97 2.48
C GLU A 69 -1.47 18.15 1.51
N ALA A 70 -0.55 19.13 1.50
CA ALA A 70 -0.62 20.34 0.67
C ALA A 70 -2.01 21.01 0.67
N GLN A 71 -2.51 21.39 1.84
CA GLN A 71 -3.87 21.97 1.98
C GLN A 71 -5.00 20.98 1.63
N ASN A 72 -4.90 19.73 2.11
CA ASN A 72 -5.90 18.67 1.94
C ASN A 72 -6.14 18.24 0.47
N THR A 73 -5.09 18.27 -0.35
CA THR A 73 -5.13 17.65 -1.68
C THR A 73 -5.17 16.13 -1.55
N ARG A 74 -5.72 15.45 -2.56
CA ARG A 74 -5.78 13.98 -2.59
C ARG A 74 -4.46 13.30 -2.96
N TYR A 75 -3.48 14.07 -3.42
CA TYR A 75 -2.17 13.52 -3.77
C TYR A 75 -1.31 13.42 -2.51
N VAL A 76 -1.12 12.20 -1.99
CA VAL A 76 -0.39 11.94 -0.75
C VAL A 76 0.57 10.77 -0.99
N LEU A 77 1.86 10.99 -0.78
CA LEU A 77 2.91 9.99 -0.93
C LEU A 77 3.19 9.29 0.40
N THR A 78 2.94 7.99 0.43
CA THR A 78 3.02 7.11 1.61
C THR A 78 4.39 6.50 1.84
N ARG A 79 5.32 6.68 0.88
CA ARG A 79 6.66 6.05 0.80
C ARG A 79 6.64 4.61 0.30
N TYR A 80 5.48 4.03 0.03
CA TYR A 80 5.36 2.69 -0.51
C TYR A 80 5.01 2.80 -1.99
N PRO A 81 5.92 2.41 -2.91
CA PRO A 81 5.70 2.57 -4.35
C PRO A 81 4.39 1.92 -4.83
N ARG A 82 4.06 0.73 -4.33
CA ARG A 82 2.83 0.02 -4.70
C ARG A 82 1.56 0.80 -4.34
N ASP A 83 1.59 1.52 -3.23
CA ASP A 83 0.43 2.29 -2.74
C ASP A 83 0.37 3.66 -3.43
N ASP A 84 1.53 4.24 -3.75
CA ASP A 84 1.64 5.57 -4.35
C ASP A 84 1.35 5.57 -5.86
N ARG A 85 1.69 4.48 -6.56
CA ARG A 85 1.59 4.39 -8.02
C ARG A 85 0.19 4.67 -8.56
N PRO A 86 -0.90 4.07 -8.03
CA PRO A 86 -2.25 4.37 -8.51
C PRO A 86 -2.62 5.85 -8.43
N MET A 87 -2.25 6.53 -7.34
CA MET A 87 -2.51 7.98 -7.20
C MET A 87 -1.73 8.82 -8.22
N ILE A 88 -0.51 8.40 -8.55
CA ILE A 88 0.32 9.08 -9.55
C ILE A 88 -0.24 8.83 -10.95
N LEU A 89 -0.75 7.62 -11.23
CA LEU A 89 -1.37 7.30 -12.52
C LEU A 89 -2.60 8.18 -12.82
N ASP A 90 -3.34 8.60 -11.80
CA ASP A 90 -4.46 9.55 -11.95
C ASP A 90 -4.02 10.97 -12.36
N LEU A 91 -2.72 11.28 -12.29
CA LEU A 91 -2.15 12.61 -12.56
C LEU A 91 -1.35 12.69 -13.85
N VAL A 92 -1.20 11.57 -14.57
CA VAL A 92 -0.36 11.49 -15.78
C VAL A 92 -1.19 11.24 -17.02
N PHE A 93 -0.69 11.73 -18.15
CA PHE A 93 -1.30 11.56 -19.46
C PHE A 93 -0.27 10.97 -20.42
N PRO A 94 -0.23 9.63 -20.59
CA PRO A 94 0.84 8.97 -21.33
C PRO A 94 0.94 9.37 -22.81
N ALA A 95 -0.20 9.68 -23.45
CA ALA A 95 -0.24 10.07 -24.87
C ALA A 95 0.41 11.44 -25.15
N ASP A 96 0.50 12.30 -24.13
CA ASP A 96 1.19 13.59 -24.17
C ASP A 96 1.74 13.86 -22.75
N PRO A 97 2.94 13.32 -22.44
CA PRO A 97 3.52 13.38 -21.10
C PRO A 97 3.58 14.80 -20.55
N GLU A 98 3.93 15.78 -21.37
CA GLU A 98 4.06 17.19 -21.01
C GLU A 98 2.73 17.82 -20.59
N ALA A 99 1.59 17.29 -21.05
CA ALA A 99 0.26 17.71 -20.63
C ALA A 99 -0.19 17.10 -19.28
N SER A 100 0.57 16.15 -18.73
CA SER A 100 0.30 15.55 -17.42
C SER A 100 0.21 16.61 -16.32
N LEU A 101 -0.83 16.51 -15.49
CA LEU A 101 -1.00 17.41 -14.33
C LEU A 101 0.20 17.35 -13.39
N LEU A 102 0.75 16.15 -13.16
CA LEU A 102 1.96 15.94 -12.37
C LEU A 102 3.12 16.83 -12.85
N LEU A 103 3.41 16.79 -14.16
CA LEU A 103 4.48 17.59 -14.75
C LEU A 103 4.13 19.07 -14.73
N ARG A 104 2.96 19.49 -15.26
CA ARG A 104 2.57 20.91 -15.32
C ARG A 104 2.61 21.63 -13.98
N LYS A 105 2.17 20.97 -12.90
CA LYS A 105 2.32 21.48 -11.53
C LYS A 105 3.78 21.52 -11.11
N GLY A 106 4.52 20.44 -11.32
CA GLY A 106 5.94 20.33 -10.95
C GLY A 106 6.82 21.42 -11.56
N ARG A 107 6.66 21.73 -12.85
CA ARG A 107 7.42 22.79 -13.55
C ARG A 107 6.85 24.21 -13.37
N GLY A 108 5.74 24.35 -12.66
CA GLY A 108 5.13 25.65 -12.34
C GLY A 108 4.36 26.30 -13.48
N GLU A 109 4.00 25.55 -14.53
CA GLU A 109 3.10 26.06 -15.57
C GLU A 109 1.68 26.24 -15.05
N ASP A 110 1.26 25.28 -14.23
CA ASP A 110 0.06 25.42 -13.43
C ASP A 110 0.45 25.92 -12.05
N ASN A 111 -0.39 26.80 -11.47
CA ASN A 111 -0.16 27.29 -10.12
C ASN A 111 -0.12 26.12 -9.11
N HIS A 112 1.06 25.83 -8.57
CA HIS A 112 1.29 24.80 -7.55
C HIS A 112 1.26 25.39 -6.13
N GLN A 113 1.35 26.73 -5.97
CA GLN A 113 1.56 27.44 -4.69
C GLN A 113 2.88 27.13 -3.98
N GLY A 114 3.35 25.87 -4.01
CA GLY A 114 4.65 25.45 -3.49
C GLY A 114 5.84 25.80 -4.38
N GLY A 115 5.64 26.58 -5.45
CA GLY A 115 6.66 26.92 -6.43
C GLY A 115 7.01 25.77 -7.38
N ILE A 116 8.12 25.92 -8.10
CA ILE A 116 8.66 24.90 -9.00
C ILE A 116 9.29 23.79 -8.15
N ARG A 117 8.84 22.55 -8.38
CA ARG A 117 9.32 21.34 -7.69
C ARG A 117 10.05 20.37 -8.60
N LEU A 118 9.79 20.41 -9.91
CA LEU A 118 10.42 19.59 -10.92
C LEU A 118 10.85 20.50 -12.08
N PRO A 119 12.01 21.19 -11.96
CA PRO A 119 12.49 22.13 -12.97
C PRO A 119 12.69 21.42 -14.32
N PRO A 120 12.26 22.03 -15.44
CA PRO A 120 12.34 21.39 -16.76
C PRO A 120 13.79 21.19 -17.24
N ASP A 121 14.75 21.93 -16.69
CA ASP A 121 16.19 21.82 -16.92
C ASP A 121 16.91 20.91 -15.90
N GLY A 122 16.19 20.40 -14.89
CA GLY A 122 16.70 19.45 -13.91
C GLY A 122 16.87 18.05 -14.46
N LEU A 123 17.75 17.25 -13.83
CA LEU A 123 18.02 15.86 -14.24
C LEU A 123 16.84 14.93 -13.99
N GLU A 124 15.99 15.27 -13.02
CA GLU A 124 14.85 14.48 -12.58
C GLU A 124 13.66 14.56 -13.56
N TYR A 125 13.48 15.72 -14.19
CA TYR A 125 12.38 15.94 -15.13
C TYR A 125 12.33 14.93 -16.28
N PRO A 126 13.42 14.70 -17.05
CA PRO A 126 13.40 13.74 -18.14
C PRO A 126 13.13 12.30 -17.63
N THR A 127 13.57 11.92 -16.43
CA THR A 127 13.28 10.60 -15.85
C THR A 127 11.79 10.40 -15.67
N VAL A 128 11.10 11.34 -15.00
CA VAL A 128 9.65 11.26 -14.78
C VAL A 128 8.89 11.33 -16.10
N ARG A 129 9.27 12.26 -16.97
CA ARG A 129 8.62 12.48 -18.28
C ARG A 129 8.74 11.26 -19.19
N ASN A 130 9.91 10.61 -19.24
CA ASN A 130 10.12 9.42 -20.06
C ASN A 130 9.41 8.19 -19.50
N TRP A 131 9.31 8.06 -18.17
CA TRP A 131 8.47 7.03 -17.57
C TRP A 131 7.00 7.22 -17.94
N ILE A 132 6.46 8.44 -17.87
CA ILE A 132 5.07 8.70 -18.30
C ILE A 132 4.87 8.31 -19.76
N ALA A 133 5.83 8.64 -20.64
CA ALA A 133 5.77 8.27 -22.05
C ALA A 133 5.74 6.75 -22.27
N SER A 134 6.45 5.98 -21.44
CA SER A 134 6.50 4.51 -21.56
C SER A 134 5.18 3.83 -21.17
N LEU A 135 4.28 4.53 -20.47
CA LEU A 135 2.95 4.03 -20.11
C LEU A 135 1.99 3.97 -21.30
N ALA A 136 2.25 4.70 -22.40
CA ALA A 136 1.32 4.78 -23.53
C ALA A 136 1.17 3.45 -24.31
N GLY A 137 2.06 2.49 -24.08
CA GLY A 137 2.04 1.16 -24.71
C GLY A 137 1.74 0.01 -23.75
N GLN A 138 1.23 0.29 -22.55
CA GLN A 138 0.91 -0.70 -21.51
C GLN A 138 -0.59 -0.89 -21.33
#